data_AF-Q55782-F1
#
_entry.id   AF-Q55782-F1
#
_cell.length_a   1.000
_cell.length_b   1.000
_cell.length_c   1.000
_cell.angle_alpha   90.00
_cell.angle_beta   90.00
_cell.angle_gamma   90.00
#
_symmetry.space_group_name_H-M   'P 1'
#
loop_
_entity.id
_entity.type
_entity.pdbx_description
1 polymer ?
#
loop_
_entity_poly.entity_id
_entity_poly.type
_entity_poly.pdbx_seq_one_letter_code
_entity_poly.pdbx_strand_id
1 'polypeptide(L)'
;MARSNKDDNPSPESGREQPWWNRPVLGKGGLIEGIIHSKQEVPEEALIERKKHANDLYIFAKTAEAIDSPQFLDQEFITYIKIQYMLDNDLGEYAGLKQSYRYLELAIDVKDLLLFINQTELRYRGYKQQEFYDQVPEILKESEDAETFKQRLERTVVEAIAQTKTAEGKEALDHYADNLKQISDNPLGLNLLRRFHSFEQSDYSVLASISDLIRNIEIRNVNDLAILTHLVNKNINLFDKISQIVQIPPEKNNSRSFALIVQFIALNHQHRNTVLKFEELIKVLRQWLRYYSLIFNIQQSYPETDYKQPPEFTEPIPGEKVYRKYLNALTDKNQQIYYYDLGQNAPL
;
A
#
# COMPACT_ATOMS: atom_id res chain seq x y z
N MET A 1 -42.06 11.53 96.79
CA MET A 1 -41.70 12.30 95.58
C MET A 1 -41.37 13.72 96.01
N ALA A 2 -40.09 14.08 96.11
CA ALA A 2 -39.66 15.38 96.63
C ALA A 2 -38.39 15.89 95.92
N ARG A 3 -38.43 17.19 95.58
CA ARG A 3 -37.39 18.22 95.35
C ARG A 3 -35.91 17.79 95.28
N SER A 4 -35.14 18.40 94.36
CA SER A 4 -34.13 19.45 94.68
C SER A 4 -33.06 19.64 93.58
N ASN A 5 -32.62 20.89 93.41
CA ASN A 5 -31.37 21.35 92.77
C ASN A 5 -30.12 20.69 93.40
N LYS A 6 -29.01 20.52 92.65
CA LYS A 6 -27.81 21.41 92.60
C LYS A 6 -26.53 20.70 92.07
N ASP A 7 -25.83 21.39 91.16
CA ASP A 7 -24.39 21.49 90.83
C ASP A 7 -23.37 20.38 91.23
N ASP A 8 -22.55 19.92 90.27
CA ASP A 8 -21.09 20.22 90.19
C ASP A 8 -20.37 19.44 89.07
N ASN A 9 -19.58 20.16 88.26
CA ASN A 9 -18.65 19.72 87.20
C ASN A 9 -17.21 19.64 87.79
N PRO A 10 -16.07 19.36 87.08
CA PRO A 10 -15.86 18.93 85.68
C PRO A 10 -14.73 17.86 85.50
N SER A 11 -14.59 17.30 84.28
CA SER A 11 -13.31 16.84 83.69
C SER A 11 -13.48 16.36 82.23
N PRO A 12 -12.42 16.36 81.40
CA PRO A 12 -12.39 17.15 80.17
C PRO A 12 -12.60 16.36 78.88
N GLU A 13 -13.00 17.13 77.87
CA GLU A 13 -12.82 16.92 76.43
C GLU A 13 -12.46 15.51 75.93
N SER A 14 -13.41 14.92 75.19
CA SER A 14 -13.09 14.16 73.99
C SER A 14 -14.05 14.59 72.87
N GLY A 15 -13.43 14.90 71.73
CA GLY A 15 -13.94 15.80 70.69
C GLY A 15 -15.29 15.40 70.12
N ARG A 16 -16.26 16.30 70.28
CA ARG A 16 -17.43 16.35 69.40
C ARG A 16 -16.95 16.94 68.07
N GLU A 17 -17.09 16.18 67.00
CA GLU A 17 -16.94 16.67 65.63
C GLU A 17 -17.76 17.94 65.46
N GLN A 18 -17.08 19.07 65.25
CA GLN A 18 -17.77 20.32 64.99
C GLN A 18 -18.48 20.24 63.64
N PRO A 19 -19.75 20.67 63.56
CA PRO A 19 -20.47 20.76 62.30
C PRO A 19 -19.71 21.59 61.28
N TRP A 20 -19.73 21.17 60.01
CA TRP A 20 -18.96 21.77 58.91
C TRP A 20 -19.15 23.28 58.74
N TRP A 21 -20.30 23.82 59.14
CA TRP A 21 -20.65 25.24 59.05
C TRP A 21 -19.99 26.12 60.13
N ASN A 22 -19.32 25.53 61.13
CA ASN A 22 -18.67 26.25 62.23
C ASN A 22 -17.14 26.12 62.23
N ARG A 23 -16.56 25.73 61.09
CA ARG A 23 -15.09 25.71 60.90
C ARG A 23 -14.59 27.12 60.54
N PRO A 24 -13.43 27.55 61.06
CA PRO A 24 -12.86 28.86 60.73
C PRO A 24 -12.59 28.96 59.22
N VAL A 25 -12.95 30.10 58.64
CA VAL A 25 -12.85 30.35 57.19
C VAL A 25 -11.40 30.62 56.76
N LEU A 26 -10.53 31.06 57.68
CA LEU A 26 -9.10 31.30 57.47
C LEU A 26 -8.28 30.77 58.66
N GLY A 27 -7.30 29.92 58.37
CA GLY A 27 -6.46 29.21 59.35
C GLY A 27 -6.45 27.69 59.09
N LYS A 28 -5.34 27.02 59.46
CA LYS A 28 -5.10 25.59 59.21
C LYS A 28 -6.30 24.73 59.63
N GLY A 29 -6.89 24.03 58.67
CA GLY A 29 -8.09 23.18 58.84
C GLY A 29 -9.42 23.80 58.39
N GLY A 30 -9.40 24.97 57.74
CA GLY A 30 -10.59 25.66 57.23
C GLY A 30 -11.11 25.13 55.88
N LEU A 31 -12.40 25.36 55.59
CA LEU A 31 -13.10 24.93 54.36
C LEU A 31 -12.44 25.42 53.05
N ILE A 32 -11.67 26.51 53.08
CA ILE A 32 -11.01 27.09 51.90
C ILE A 32 -9.68 26.39 51.59
N GLU A 33 -9.02 25.78 52.58
CA GLU A 33 -7.79 25.01 52.37
C GLU A 33 -8.06 23.75 51.51
N GLY A 34 -9.31 23.32 51.40
CA GLY A 34 -9.75 22.25 50.50
C GLY A 34 -10.14 22.67 49.09
N ILE A 35 -10.21 23.98 48.75
CA ILE A 35 -10.82 24.46 47.47
C ILE A 35 -9.92 25.44 46.69
N ILE A 36 -8.64 25.62 47.05
CA ILE A 36 -7.67 26.31 46.18
C ILE A 36 -6.53 25.37 45.83
N HIS A 37 -6.83 24.36 45.03
CA HIS A 37 -5.81 23.83 44.11
C HIS A 37 -5.70 24.86 42.98
N SER A 38 -4.86 25.88 43.17
CA SER A 38 -4.50 26.76 42.06
C SER A 38 -3.84 25.88 41.01
N LYS A 39 -4.52 25.68 39.87
CA LYS A 39 -3.99 24.88 38.76
C LYS A 39 -2.55 25.29 38.46
N GLN A 40 -1.68 24.30 38.27
CA GLN A 40 -0.28 24.54 37.97
C GLN A 40 -0.14 25.17 36.58
N GLU A 41 0.94 25.91 36.35
CA GLU A 41 1.26 26.39 35.01
C GLU A 41 1.97 25.29 34.24
N VAL A 42 1.69 25.21 32.94
CA VAL A 42 2.40 24.28 32.06
C VAL A 42 3.88 24.70 31.99
N PRO A 43 4.84 23.78 32.19
CA PRO A 43 6.27 24.10 32.12
C PRO A 43 6.67 24.77 30.79
N GLU A 44 7.56 25.75 30.85
CA GLU A 44 8.00 26.51 29.67
C GLU A 44 8.66 25.60 28.62
N GLU A 45 9.41 24.58 29.06
CA GLU A 45 10.03 23.59 28.18
C GLU A 45 8.98 22.84 27.34
N ALA A 46 7.85 22.45 27.95
CA ALA A 46 6.76 21.78 27.26
C ALA A 46 6.06 22.71 26.25
N LEU A 47 5.95 24.01 26.56
CA LEU A 47 5.42 25.01 25.63
C LEU A 47 6.35 25.23 24.43
N ILE A 48 7.67 25.28 24.65
CA ILE A 48 8.69 25.39 23.60
C ILE A 48 8.65 24.16 22.70
N GLU A 49 8.61 22.96 23.29
CA GLU A 49 8.53 21.70 22.55
C GLU A 49 7.24 21.61 21.72
N ARG A 50 6.09 21.93 22.32
CA ARG A 50 4.81 22.01 21.61
C ARG A 50 4.89 22.97 20.43
N LYS A 51 5.44 24.17 20.62
CA LYS A 51 5.57 25.18 19.56
C LYS A 51 6.44 24.69 18.41
N LYS A 52 7.54 23.98 18.69
CA LYS A 52 8.38 23.36 17.67
C LYS A 52 7.57 22.33 16.86
N HIS A 53 6.85 21.43 17.53
CA HIS A 53 6.01 20.44 16.85
C HIS A 53 4.86 21.07 16.06
N ALA A 54 4.26 22.16 16.56
CA ALA A 54 3.20 22.89 15.88
C ALA A 54 3.70 23.53 14.57
N ASN A 55 4.93 24.07 14.55
CA ASN A 55 5.54 24.59 13.34
C ASN A 55 5.78 23.48 12.31
N ASP A 56 6.34 22.34 12.73
CA ASP A 56 6.54 21.18 11.85
C ASP A 56 5.20 20.68 11.29
N LEU A 57 4.18 20.54 12.16
CA LEU A 57 2.84 20.14 11.78
C LEU A 57 2.23 21.10 10.74
N TYR A 58 2.40 22.41 10.92
CA TYR A 58 1.95 23.42 9.95
C TYR A 58 2.63 23.25 8.58
N ILE A 59 3.94 23.01 8.55
CA ILE A 59 4.68 22.75 7.30
C ILE A 59 4.12 21.53 6.57
N PHE A 60 3.87 20.42 7.29
CA PHE A 60 3.30 19.22 6.68
C PHE A 60 1.84 19.42 6.27
N ALA A 61 1.06 20.20 7.02
CA ALA A 61 -0.30 20.56 6.63
C ALA A 61 -0.32 21.33 5.30
N LYS A 62 0.57 22.33 5.13
CA LYS A 62 0.68 23.09 3.87
C LYS A 62 1.18 22.25 2.72
N THR A 63 2.12 21.35 2.97
CA THR A 63 2.58 20.39 1.95
C THR A 63 1.44 19.45 1.54
N ALA A 64 0.66 18.95 2.50
CA ALA A 64 -0.48 18.07 2.21
C ALA A 64 -1.56 18.80 1.39
N GLU A 65 -1.90 20.04 1.76
CA GLU A 65 -2.83 20.89 1.01
C GLU A 65 -2.35 21.16 -0.42
N ALA A 66 -1.04 21.28 -0.64
CA ALA A 66 -0.47 21.53 -1.97
C ALA A 66 -0.47 20.30 -2.87
N ILE A 67 -0.30 19.09 -2.31
CA ILE A 67 -0.33 17.83 -3.06
C ILE A 67 -1.77 17.32 -3.23
N ASP A 68 -2.68 17.71 -2.33
CA ASP A 68 -4.09 17.30 -2.35
C ASP A 68 -4.72 17.45 -3.73
N SER A 69 -5.38 16.38 -4.19
CA SER A 69 -6.03 16.33 -5.49
C SER A 69 -7.40 15.66 -5.40
N PRO A 70 -8.44 16.21 -6.03
CA PRO A 70 -9.75 15.56 -6.15
C PRO A 70 -9.67 14.17 -6.80
N GLN A 71 -8.68 13.94 -7.68
CA GLN A 71 -8.48 12.65 -8.36
C GLN A 71 -8.18 11.50 -7.38
N PHE A 72 -7.62 11.80 -6.20
CA PHE A 72 -7.34 10.80 -5.17
C PHE A 72 -8.59 10.32 -4.42
N LEU A 73 -9.73 10.97 -4.64
CA LEU A 73 -11.03 10.59 -4.07
C LEU A 73 -12.02 10.14 -5.14
N ASP A 74 -11.57 10.05 -6.39
CA ASP A 74 -12.40 9.47 -7.42
C ASP A 74 -12.76 8.02 -7.04
N GLN A 75 -14.02 7.63 -7.26
CA GLN A 75 -14.53 6.34 -6.80
C GLN A 75 -13.75 5.17 -7.42
N GLU A 76 -13.31 5.31 -8.67
CA GLU A 76 -12.53 4.30 -9.37
C GLU A 76 -11.12 4.20 -8.78
N PHE A 77 -10.47 5.33 -8.52
CA PHE A 77 -9.16 5.36 -7.88
C PHE A 77 -9.19 4.75 -6.47
N ILE A 78 -10.21 5.09 -5.66
CA ILE A 78 -10.39 4.50 -4.32
C ILE A 78 -10.62 2.99 -4.44
N THR A 79 -11.40 2.54 -5.42
CA THR A 79 -11.62 1.11 -5.68
C THR A 79 -10.31 0.41 -6.03
N TYR A 80 -9.50 1.01 -6.90
CA TYR A 80 -8.16 0.50 -7.22
C TYR A 80 -7.27 0.37 -5.98
N ILE A 81 -7.18 1.40 -5.13
CA ILE A 81 -6.38 1.36 -3.90
C ILE A 81 -6.85 0.23 -2.96
N LYS A 82 -8.17 0.04 -2.83
CA LYS A 82 -8.74 -1.05 -2.02
C LYS A 82 -8.39 -2.43 -2.59
N ILE A 83 -8.47 -2.60 -3.91
CA ILE A 83 -8.10 -3.85 -4.58
C ILE A 83 -6.61 -4.13 -4.40
N GLN A 84 -5.75 -3.12 -4.57
CA GLN A 84 -4.31 -3.23 -4.33
C GLN A 84 -4.04 -3.72 -2.90
N TYR A 85 -4.69 -3.12 -1.90
CA TYR A 85 -4.58 -3.59 -0.52
C TYR A 85 -5.03 -5.04 -0.33
N MET A 86 -6.16 -5.44 -0.93
CA MET A 86 -6.65 -6.81 -0.84
C MET A 86 -5.68 -7.81 -1.49
N LEU A 87 -5.07 -7.45 -2.63
CA LEU A 87 -4.05 -8.26 -3.28
C LEU A 87 -2.77 -8.37 -2.45
N ASP A 88 -2.31 -7.27 -1.86
CA ASP A 88 -1.07 -7.23 -1.09
C ASP A 88 -1.16 -7.99 0.23
N ASN A 89 -2.36 -8.06 0.81
CA ASN A 89 -2.63 -8.72 2.10
C ASN A 89 -3.34 -10.07 1.96
N ASP A 90 -3.51 -10.58 0.73
CA ASP A 90 -4.14 -11.87 0.45
C ASP A 90 -5.58 -12.00 0.99
N LEU A 91 -6.42 -10.99 0.73
CA LEU A 91 -7.77 -10.87 1.30
C LEU A 91 -8.89 -11.02 0.27
N GLY A 92 -10.04 -11.50 0.74
CA GLY A 92 -11.30 -11.48 -0.01
C GLY A 92 -11.25 -12.27 -1.32
N GLU A 93 -11.88 -11.73 -2.36
CA GLU A 93 -11.97 -12.40 -3.67
C GLU A 93 -10.62 -12.45 -4.40
N TYR A 94 -9.71 -11.55 -4.05
CA TYR A 94 -8.37 -11.41 -4.63
C TYR A 94 -7.32 -12.34 -4.01
N ALA A 95 -7.66 -13.01 -2.90
CA ALA A 95 -6.77 -13.95 -2.25
C ALA A 95 -6.31 -15.07 -3.20
N GLY A 96 -5.01 -15.35 -3.18
CA GLY A 96 -4.30 -16.30 -4.03
C GLY A 96 -3.92 -15.79 -5.42
N LEU A 97 -4.33 -14.58 -5.81
CA LEU A 97 -4.14 -14.07 -7.18
C LEU A 97 -2.92 -13.16 -7.35
N LYS A 98 -2.21 -12.83 -6.26
CA LYS A 98 -1.06 -11.91 -6.29
C LYS A 98 0.01 -12.34 -7.29
N GLN A 99 0.43 -13.59 -7.23
CA GLN A 99 1.47 -14.05 -8.14
C GLN A 99 0.98 -14.08 -9.59
N SER A 100 -0.29 -14.42 -9.81
CA SER A 100 -0.84 -14.54 -11.15
C SER A 100 -1.00 -13.21 -11.85
N TYR A 101 -1.39 -12.13 -11.14
CA TYR A 101 -1.40 -10.80 -11.74
C TYR A 101 0.01 -10.38 -12.14
N ARG A 102 1.03 -10.62 -11.29
CA ARG A 102 2.41 -10.18 -11.57
C ARG A 102 2.97 -10.82 -12.83
N TYR A 103 2.67 -12.12 -13.05
CA TYR A 103 3.08 -12.79 -14.27
C TYR A 103 2.33 -12.28 -15.49
N LEU A 104 1.02 -12.08 -15.40
CA LEU A 104 0.24 -11.60 -16.54
C LEU A 104 0.63 -10.16 -16.91
N GLU A 105 0.77 -9.29 -15.93
CA GLU A 105 1.24 -7.91 -16.10
C GLU A 105 2.62 -7.88 -16.78
N LEU A 106 3.59 -8.62 -16.24
CA LEU A 106 4.91 -8.71 -16.84
C LEU A 106 4.87 -9.26 -18.26
N ALA A 107 4.07 -10.31 -18.51
CA ALA A 107 3.92 -10.90 -19.83
C ALA A 107 3.31 -9.91 -20.84
N ILE A 108 2.40 -9.05 -20.41
CA ILE A 108 1.85 -7.97 -21.22
C ILE A 108 2.90 -6.90 -21.51
N ASP A 109 3.70 -6.52 -20.50
CA ASP A 109 4.74 -5.49 -20.64
C ASP A 109 5.85 -5.91 -21.61
N VAL A 110 6.25 -7.19 -21.58
CA VAL A 110 7.32 -7.73 -22.45
C VAL A 110 6.79 -8.42 -23.71
N LYS A 111 5.48 -8.32 -24.01
CA LYS A 111 4.85 -9.07 -25.10
C LYS A 111 5.52 -8.84 -26.45
N ASP A 112 5.96 -7.62 -26.73
CA ASP A 112 6.55 -7.27 -28.03
C ASP A 112 7.93 -7.92 -28.21
N LEU A 113 8.70 -8.05 -27.12
CA LEU A 113 9.98 -8.78 -27.10
C LEU A 113 9.75 -10.27 -27.35
N LEU A 114 8.74 -10.86 -26.70
CA LEU A 114 8.37 -12.27 -26.88
C LEU A 114 7.86 -12.56 -28.30
N LEU A 115 7.07 -11.67 -28.88
CA LEU A 115 6.62 -11.77 -30.27
C LEU A 115 7.80 -11.70 -31.25
N PHE A 116 8.77 -10.81 -31.00
CA PHE A 116 9.96 -10.71 -31.83
C PHE A 116 10.81 -11.98 -31.78
N ILE A 117 11.01 -12.57 -30.59
CA ILE A 117 11.70 -13.85 -30.39
C ILE A 117 11.08 -14.93 -31.28
N ASN A 118 9.75 -15.09 -31.22
CA ASN A 118 9.03 -16.08 -32.02
C ASN A 118 9.11 -15.82 -33.53
N GLN A 119 8.93 -14.57 -33.96
CA GLN A 119 9.07 -14.21 -35.37
C GLN A 119 10.47 -14.49 -35.90
N THR A 120 11.49 -14.29 -35.06
CA THR A 120 12.89 -14.55 -35.41
C THR A 120 13.15 -16.04 -35.60
N GLU A 121 12.67 -16.88 -34.66
CA GLU A 121 12.75 -18.35 -34.78
C GLU A 121 12.03 -18.87 -36.03
N LEU A 122 10.87 -18.30 -36.36
CA LEU A 122 10.10 -18.71 -37.53
C LEU A 122 10.77 -18.30 -38.86
N ARG A 123 11.37 -17.10 -38.91
CA ARG A 123 11.93 -16.52 -40.15
C ARG A 123 13.35 -17.01 -40.44
N TYR A 124 14.19 -17.13 -39.42
CA TYR A 124 15.62 -17.38 -39.57
C TYR A 124 15.97 -18.81 -39.17
N ARG A 125 15.84 -19.73 -40.14
CA ARG A 125 15.97 -21.18 -39.94
C ARG A 125 17.29 -21.76 -40.43
N GLY A 126 18.36 -20.97 -40.46
CA GLY A 126 19.69 -21.50 -40.77
C GLY A 126 20.13 -22.54 -39.73
N TYR A 127 20.88 -23.56 -40.15
CA TYR A 127 21.29 -24.66 -39.26
C TYR A 127 21.89 -24.18 -37.93
N LYS A 128 22.80 -23.20 -37.98
CA LYS A 128 23.43 -22.64 -36.77
C LYS A 128 22.52 -21.75 -35.93
N GLN A 129 21.50 -21.15 -36.55
CA GLN A 129 20.50 -20.37 -35.84
C GLN A 129 19.56 -21.31 -35.06
N GLN A 130 19.12 -22.39 -35.71
CA GLN A 130 18.31 -23.43 -35.06
C GLN A 130 19.07 -24.11 -33.92
N GLU A 131 20.33 -24.48 -34.15
CA GLU A 131 21.18 -25.05 -33.09
C GLU A 131 21.28 -24.12 -31.87
N PHE A 132 21.37 -22.80 -32.09
CA PHE A 132 21.35 -21.84 -30.99
C PHE A 132 19.99 -21.79 -30.29
N TYR A 133 18.88 -21.70 -31.03
CA TYR A 133 17.53 -21.67 -30.44
C TYR A 133 17.24 -22.93 -29.63
N ASP A 134 17.69 -24.10 -30.09
CA ASP A 134 17.51 -25.39 -29.39
C ASP A 134 18.34 -25.47 -28.10
N GLN A 135 19.38 -24.65 -27.94
CA GLN A 135 20.20 -24.60 -26.72
C GLN A 135 19.66 -23.63 -25.65
N VAL A 136 18.95 -22.58 -26.05
CA VAL A 136 18.35 -21.58 -25.13
C VAL A 136 17.53 -22.23 -24.01
N PRO A 137 16.71 -23.27 -24.26
CA PRO A 137 15.99 -24.00 -23.23
C PRO A 137 16.86 -24.58 -22.11
N GLU A 138 17.95 -25.23 -22.48
CA GLU A 138 18.86 -25.83 -21.51
C GLU A 138 19.63 -24.74 -20.75
N ILE A 139 19.99 -23.64 -21.42
CA ILE A 139 20.59 -22.47 -20.77
C ILE A 139 19.61 -21.89 -19.73
N LEU A 140 18.32 -21.73 -20.06
CA LEU A 140 17.28 -21.25 -19.15
C LEU A 140 17.10 -22.17 -17.93
N LYS A 141 17.17 -23.48 -18.15
CA LYS A 141 16.97 -24.51 -17.11
C LYS A 141 18.16 -24.64 -16.16
N GLU A 142 19.39 -24.56 -16.68
CA GLU A 142 20.62 -24.72 -15.90
C GLU A 142 21.11 -23.44 -15.21
N SER A 143 20.65 -22.28 -15.65
CA SER A 143 21.02 -21.01 -15.01
C SER A 143 20.22 -20.81 -13.75
N GLU A 144 20.85 -20.49 -12.61
CA GLU A 144 20.13 -20.23 -11.36
C GLU A 144 19.51 -18.83 -11.36
N ASP A 145 20.29 -17.84 -11.79
CA ASP A 145 19.94 -16.42 -11.82
C ASP A 145 20.12 -15.79 -13.21
N ALA A 146 19.72 -14.52 -13.32
CA ALA A 146 19.78 -13.75 -14.56
C ALA A 146 21.22 -13.49 -15.04
N GLU A 147 22.18 -13.35 -14.13
CA GLU A 147 23.56 -13.07 -14.49
C GLU A 147 24.19 -14.29 -15.16
N THR A 148 24.02 -15.46 -14.55
CA THR A 148 24.47 -16.75 -15.08
C THR A 148 23.82 -17.04 -16.44
N PHE A 149 22.51 -16.75 -16.55
CA PHE A 149 21.77 -16.88 -17.81
C PHE A 149 22.37 -16.02 -18.91
N LYS A 150 22.57 -14.72 -18.65
CA LYS A 150 23.12 -13.78 -19.64
C LYS A 150 24.52 -14.15 -20.08
N GLN A 151 25.40 -14.54 -19.15
CA GLN A 151 26.78 -14.91 -19.47
C GLN A 151 26.83 -16.15 -20.38
N ARG A 152 26.02 -17.17 -20.08
CA ARG A 152 25.94 -18.39 -20.90
C ARG A 152 25.34 -18.09 -22.27
N LEU A 153 24.24 -17.34 -22.31
CA LEU A 153 23.58 -16.92 -23.55
C LEU A 153 24.54 -16.13 -24.45
N GLU A 154 25.31 -15.20 -23.88
CA GLU A 154 26.29 -14.38 -24.59
C GLU A 154 27.38 -15.24 -25.24
N ARG A 155 27.94 -16.19 -24.50
CA ARG A 155 28.94 -17.10 -25.05
C ARG A 155 28.39 -17.89 -26.23
N THR A 156 27.19 -18.43 -26.10
CA THR A 156 26.57 -19.26 -27.13
C THR A 156 26.18 -18.43 -28.37
N VAL A 157 25.64 -17.22 -28.21
CA VAL A 157 25.24 -16.39 -29.34
C VAL A 157 26.44 -15.91 -30.15
N VAL A 158 27.57 -15.57 -29.51
CA VAL A 158 28.81 -15.18 -30.19
C VAL A 158 29.32 -16.31 -31.08
N GLU A 159 29.29 -17.55 -30.60
CA GLU A 159 29.66 -18.73 -31.38
C GLU A 159 28.73 -18.96 -32.58
N ALA A 160 27.41 -18.78 -32.39
CA ALA A 160 26.41 -18.92 -33.45
C ALA A 160 26.55 -17.83 -34.52
N ILE A 161 26.82 -16.59 -34.12
CA ILE A 161 27.03 -15.44 -35.01
C ILE A 161 28.28 -15.63 -35.86
N ALA A 162 29.40 -16.08 -35.28
CA ALA A 162 30.63 -16.33 -36.00
C ALA A 162 30.45 -17.36 -37.14
N GLN A 163 29.54 -18.31 -36.94
CA GLN A 163 29.26 -19.39 -37.89
C GLN A 163 28.10 -19.07 -38.86
N THR A 164 27.38 -17.98 -38.63
CA THR A 164 26.29 -17.53 -39.51
C THR A 164 26.85 -16.72 -40.68
N LYS A 165 26.36 -17.00 -41.90
CA LYS A 165 26.95 -16.44 -43.14
C LYS A 165 26.41 -15.06 -43.52
N THR A 166 25.12 -14.82 -43.30
CA THR A 166 24.42 -13.60 -43.73
C THR A 166 24.50 -12.51 -42.66
N ALA A 167 24.58 -11.25 -43.08
CA ALA A 167 24.58 -10.13 -42.13
C ALA A 167 23.25 -10.06 -41.37
N GLU A 168 22.14 -10.25 -42.09
CA GLU A 168 20.78 -10.24 -41.53
C GLU A 168 20.60 -11.37 -40.51
N GLY A 169 21.22 -12.53 -40.75
CA GLY A 169 21.13 -13.66 -39.83
C GLY A 169 21.94 -13.46 -38.55
N LYS A 170 23.05 -12.71 -38.62
CA LYS A 170 23.84 -12.33 -37.45
C LYS A 170 23.11 -11.31 -36.59
N GLU A 171 22.60 -10.25 -37.22
CA GLU A 171 21.80 -9.22 -36.54
C GLU A 171 20.55 -9.81 -35.86
N ALA A 172 19.89 -10.76 -36.53
CA ALA A 172 18.76 -11.47 -35.95
C ALA A 172 19.12 -12.26 -34.68
N LEU A 173 20.29 -12.90 -34.64
CA LEU A 173 20.78 -13.61 -33.45
C LEU A 173 21.12 -12.66 -32.31
N ASP A 174 21.79 -11.54 -32.61
CA ASP A 174 22.08 -10.49 -31.63
C ASP A 174 20.80 -9.96 -31.00
N HIS A 175 19.83 -9.54 -31.82
CA HIS A 175 18.55 -9.00 -31.33
C HIS A 175 17.74 -10.05 -30.55
N TYR A 176 17.78 -11.31 -30.97
CA TYR A 176 17.15 -12.41 -30.25
C TYR A 176 17.73 -12.55 -28.84
N ALA A 177 19.07 -12.60 -28.73
CA ALA A 177 19.73 -12.71 -27.44
C ALA A 177 19.46 -11.48 -26.57
N ASP A 178 19.50 -10.27 -27.14
CA ASP A 178 19.24 -9.04 -26.40
C ASP A 178 17.80 -8.96 -25.87
N ASN A 179 16.81 -9.44 -26.62
CA ASN A 179 15.44 -9.51 -26.13
C ASN A 179 15.30 -10.49 -24.95
N LEU A 180 15.96 -11.65 -25.00
CA LEU A 180 16.00 -12.58 -23.88
C LEU A 180 16.68 -11.97 -22.65
N LYS A 181 17.79 -11.25 -22.85
CA LYS A 181 18.49 -10.55 -21.77
C LYS A 181 17.60 -9.49 -21.12
N GLN A 182 16.93 -8.66 -21.92
CA GLN A 182 16.01 -7.63 -21.43
C GLN A 182 14.87 -8.23 -20.60
N ILE A 183 14.26 -9.32 -21.07
CA ILE A 183 13.21 -10.00 -20.29
C ILE A 183 13.79 -10.55 -18.98
N SER A 184 15.02 -11.08 -19.01
CA SER A 184 15.68 -11.66 -17.84
C SER A 184 16.17 -10.65 -16.79
N ASP A 185 16.18 -9.35 -17.08
CA ASP A 185 16.54 -8.30 -16.11
C ASP A 185 15.66 -8.34 -14.85
N ASN A 186 14.42 -8.83 -15.00
CA ASN A 186 13.52 -9.09 -13.89
C ASN A 186 13.60 -10.59 -13.50
N PRO A 187 13.79 -10.96 -12.23
CA PRO A 187 13.74 -12.36 -11.78
C PRO A 187 12.43 -13.08 -12.15
N LEU A 188 11.30 -12.36 -12.17
CA LEU A 188 10.04 -12.91 -12.67
C LEU A 188 10.08 -13.14 -14.18
N GLY A 189 10.80 -12.32 -14.93
CA GLY A 189 10.94 -12.43 -16.38
C GLY A 189 11.77 -13.64 -16.79
N LEU A 190 12.87 -13.94 -16.09
CA LEU A 190 13.60 -15.20 -16.28
C LEU A 190 12.70 -16.42 -16.01
N ASN A 191 11.91 -16.38 -14.94
CA ASN A 191 10.96 -17.45 -14.63
C ASN A 191 9.81 -17.54 -15.65
N LEU A 192 9.40 -16.40 -16.22
CA LEU A 192 8.40 -16.34 -17.28
C LEU A 192 8.93 -17.01 -18.56
N LEU A 193 10.17 -16.72 -18.96
CA LEU A 193 10.84 -17.38 -20.10
C LEU A 193 10.90 -18.89 -19.93
N ARG A 194 11.31 -19.37 -18.75
CA ARG A 194 11.32 -20.81 -18.43
C ARG A 194 9.94 -21.43 -18.63
N ARG A 195 8.87 -20.75 -18.21
CA ARG A 195 7.49 -21.24 -18.31
C ARG A 195 6.99 -21.30 -19.73
N PHE A 196 7.17 -20.23 -20.50
CA PHE A 196 6.79 -20.23 -21.92
C PHE A 196 7.45 -21.38 -22.67
N HIS A 197 8.72 -21.65 -22.36
CA HIS A 197 9.42 -22.79 -22.93
C HIS A 197 8.82 -24.14 -22.46
N SER A 198 8.64 -24.34 -21.15
CA SER A 198 8.15 -25.63 -20.60
C SER A 198 6.77 -26.07 -21.10
N PHE A 199 5.93 -25.13 -21.55
CA PHE A 199 4.56 -25.45 -21.98
C PHE A 199 4.41 -25.66 -23.49
N GLU A 200 5.49 -25.64 -24.27
CA GLU A 200 5.46 -25.73 -25.76
C GLU A 200 4.52 -24.71 -26.43
N GLN A 201 4.03 -23.73 -25.67
CA GLN A 201 3.14 -22.68 -26.14
C GLN A 201 3.98 -21.51 -26.68
N SER A 202 4.59 -21.73 -27.83
CA SER A 202 5.30 -20.71 -28.61
C SER A 202 4.36 -19.69 -29.25
N ASP A 203 3.04 -19.79 -29.03
CA ASP A 203 2.06 -18.83 -29.53
C ASP A 203 1.92 -17.60 -28.61
N TYR A 204 2.96 -16.76 -28.60
CA TYR A 204 2.95 -15.48 -27.91
C TYR A 204 1.89 -14.50 -28.46
N SER A 205 1.23 -14.79 -29.59
CA SER A 205 0.13 -13.98 -30.12
C SER A 205 -1.10 -13.95 -29.20
N VAL A 206 -1.23 -14.96 -28.33
CA VAL A 206 -2.26 -14.97 -27.29
C VAL A 206 -2.09 -13.79 -26.32
N LEU A 207 -0.84 -13.44 -25.97
CA LEU A 207 -0.56 -12.28 -25.10
C LEU A 207 -0.95 -10.97 -25.77
N ALA A 208 -0.72 -10.85 -27.09
CA ALA A 208 -1.16 -9.67 -27.85
C ALA A 208 -2.68 -9.52 -27.77
N SER A 209 -3.40 -10.61 -28.01
CA SER A 209 -4.87 -10.65 -27.93
C SER A 209 -5.39 -10.27 -26.54
N ILE A 210 -4.78 -10.81 -25.47
CA ILE A 210 -5.17 -10.49 -24.08
C ILE A 210 -4.83 -9.03 -23.74
N SER A 211 -3.66 -8.55 -24.15
CA SER A 211 -3.27 -7.16 -23.95
C SER A 211 -4.22 -6.19 -24.65
N ASP A 212 -4.63 -6.51 -25.88
CA ASP A 212 -5.59 -5.71 -26.63
C ASP A 212 -6.98 -5.76 -26.00
N LEU A 213 -7.42 -6.92 -25.50
CA LEU A 213 -8.66 -7.04 -24.72
C LEU A 213 -8.64 -6.11 -23.51
N ILE A 214 -7.56 -6.12 -22.72
CA ILE A 214 -7.43 -5.29 -21.51
C ILE A 214 -7.40 -3.80 -21.86
N ARG A 215 -6.65 -3.40 -22.90
CA ARG A 215 -6.56 -2.01 -23.35
C ARG A 215 -7.89 -1.45 -23.88
N ASN A 216 -8.74 -2.31 -24.43
CA ASN A 216 -10.04 -1.93 -24.98
C ASN A 216 -11.19 -1.97 -23.96
N ILE A 217 -10.91 -2.27 -22.68
CA ILE A 217 -11.93 -2.16 -21.64
C ILE A 217 -12.24 -0.68 -21.45
N GLU A 218 -13.47 -0.29 -21.76
CA GLU A 218 -13.93 1.07 -21.47
C GLU A 218 -13.84 1.32 -19.96
N ILE A 219 -13.34 2.49 -19.57
CA ILE A 219 -13.14 2.90 -18.17
C ILE A 219 -14.37 2.60 -17.30
N ARG A 220 -15.57 2.90 -17.81
CA ARG A 220 -16.84 2.68 -17.10
C ARG A 220 -17.12 1.20 -16.77
N ASN A 221 -16.57 0.29 -17.55
CA ASN A 221 -16.80 -1.15 -17.43
C ASN A 221 -15.75 -1.81 -16.52
N VAL A 222 -14.64 -1.15 -16.20
CA VAL A 222 -13.56 -1.71 -15.37
C VAL A 222 -14.04 -2.03 -13.95
N ASN A 223 -15.00 -1.27 -13.43
CA ASN A 223 -15.55 -1.51 -12.09
C ASN A 223 -16.66 -2.56 -12.04
N ASP A 224 -17.22 -2.95 -13.20
CA ASP A 224 -18.29 -3.95 -13.27
C ASP A 224 -17.72 -5.34 -13.51
N LEU A 225 -17.54 -6.09 -12.41
CA LEU A 225 -17.01 -7.44 -12.45
C LEU A 225 -17.89 -8.40 -13.27
N ALA A 226 -19.20 -8.17 -13.39
CA ALA A 226 -20.08 -9.02 -14.18
C ALA A 226 -19.81 -8.82 -15.69
N ILE A 227 -19.64 -7.56 -16.12
CA ILE A 227 -19.24 -7.25 -17.51
C ILE A 227 -17.87 -7.84 -17.81
N LEU A 228 -16.89 -7.69 -16.90
CA LEU A 228 -15.56 -8.26 -17.07
C LEU A 228 -15.59 -9.80 -17.13
N THR A 229 -16.39 -10.43 -16.29
CA THR A 229 -16.57 -11.90 -16.31
C THR A 229 -17.16 -12.35 -17.64
N HIS A 230 -18.10 -11.60 -18.21
CA HIS A 230 -18.66 -11.89 -19.53
C HIS A 230 -17.63 -11.72 -20.65
N LEU A 231 -16.82 -10.66 -20.60
CA LEU A 231 -15.72 -10.43 -21.54
C LEU A 231 -14.71 -11.59 -21.50
N VAL A 232 -14.32 -12.01 -20.31
CA VAL A 232 -13.43 -13.16 -20.11
C VAL A 232 -14.07 -14.44 -20.61
N ASN A 233 -15.34 -14.71 -20.28
CA ASN A 233 -16.05 -15.91 -20.74
C ASN A 233 -16.05 -16.03 -22.26
N LYS A 234 -16.28 -14.92 -22.98
CA LYS A 234 -16.22 -14.89 -24.46
C LYS A 234 -14.85 -15.23 -25.02
N ASN A 235 -13.79 -15.02 -24.25
CA ASN A 235 -12.40 -15.17 -24.64
C ASN A 235 -11.67 -16.24 -23.80
N ILE A 236 -12.40 -17.15 -23.13
CA ILE A 236 -11.85 -18.04 -22.10
C ILE A 236 -10.73 -18.92 -22.65
N ASN A 237 -10.83 -19.35 -23.91
CA ASN A 237 -9.80 -20.13 -24.59
C ASN A 237 -8.43 -19.42 -24.62
N LEU A 238 -8.39 -18.08 -24.64
CA LEU A 238 -7.13 -17.33 -24.58
C LEU A 238 -6.56 -17.37 -23.16
N PHE A 239 -7.40 -17.18 -22.15
CA PHE A 239 -7.01 -17.21 -20.74
C PHE A 239 -6.59 -18.61 -20.27
N ASP A 240 -7.27 -19.66 -20.75
CA ASP A 240 -6.93 -21.05 -20.44
C ASP A 240 -5.54 -21.42 -20.94
N LYS A 241 -5.16 -20.95 -22.13
CA LYS A 241 -3.81 -21.16 -22.68
C LYS A 241 -2.74 -20.60 -21.75
N ILE A 242 -2.90 -19.35 -21.30
CA ILE A 242 -1.92 -18.68 -20.45
C ILE A 242 -2.01 -19.07 -18.97
N SER A 243 -3.08 -19.74 -18.53
CA SER A 243 -3.37 -20.03 -17.12
C SER A 243 -2.20 -20.66 -16.35
N GLN A 244 -1.50 -21.61 -16.98
CA GLN A 244 -0.35 -22.31 -16.40
C GLN A 244 0.92 -21.45 -16.41
N ILE A 245 1.08 -20.62 -17.44
CA ILE A 245 2.20 -19.68 -17.57
C ILE A 245 2.11 -18.61 -16.48
N VAL A 246 0.91 -18.07 -16.24
CA VAL A 246 0.66 -17.06 -15.21
C VAL A 246 0.39 -17.66 -13.83
N GLN A 247 0.46 -18.97 -13.66
CA GLN A 247 0.26 -19.65 -12.37
C GLN A 247 -1.06 -19.30 -11.69
N ILE A 248 -2.18 -19.43 -12.38
CA ILE A 248 -3.49 -19.37 -11.71
C ILE A 248 -3.64 -20.64 -10.84
N PRO A 249 -3.98 -20.51 -9.54
CA PRO A 249 -4.26 -21.67 -8.71
C PRO A 249 -5.39 -22.53 -9.30
N PRO A 250 -5.29 -23.87 -9.32
CA PRO A 250 -6.30 -24.73 -9.95
C PRO A 250 -7.73 -24.47 -9.46
N GLU A 251 -7.91 -24.22 -8.17
CA GLU A 251 -9.19 -23.89 -7.52
C GLU A 251 -9.73 -22.49 -7.91
N LYS A 252 -8.85 -21.62 -8.42
CA LYS A 252 -9.17 -20.29 -8.92
C LYS A 252 -9.19 -20.25 -10.45
N ASN A 253 -8.95 -21.35 -11.17
CA ASN A 253 -8.92 -21.36 -12.63
C ASN A 253 -10.34 -21.28 -13.23
N ASN A 254 -10.90 -20.07 -13.21
CA ASN A 254 -12.24 -19.78 -13.68
C ASN A 254 -12.32 -18.32 -14.15
N SER A 255 -13.37 -18.01 -14.93
CA SER A 255 -13.55 -16.71 -15.56
C SER A 255 -13.66 -15.54 -14.57
N ARG A 256 -14.17 -15.78 -13.36
CA ARG A 256 -14.25 -14.75 -12.31
C ARG A 256 -12.85 -14.34 -11.86
N SER A 257 -11.97 -15.29 -11.58
CA SER A 257 -10.59 -14.98 -11.17
C SER A 257 -9.80 -14.26 -12.27
N PHE A 258 -9.95 -14.68 -13.52
CA PHE A 258 -9.36 -13.96 -14.65
C PHE A 258 -9.93 -12.55 -14.77
N ALA A 259 -11.23 -12.35 -14.54
CA ALA A 259 -11.84 -11.02 -14.54
C ALA A 259 -11.30 -10.12 -13.41
N LEU A 260 -11.05 -10.67 -12.21
CA LEU A 260 -10.40 -9.94 -11.11
C LEU A 260 -8.97 -9.52 -11.47
N ILE A 261 -8.20 -10.40 -12.11
CA ILE A 261 -6.85 -10.06 -12.57
C ILE A 261 -6.90 -8.98 -13.66
N VAL A 262 -7.78 -9.13 -14.64
CA VAL A 262 -7.99 -8.15 -15.71
C VAL A 262 -8.41 -6.79 -15.16
N GLN A 263 -9.34 -6.78 -14.19
CA GLN A 263 -9.78 -5.58 -13.48
C GLN A 263 -8.58 -4.85 -12.88
N PHE A 264 -7.74 -5.57 -12.12
CA PHE A 264 -6.60 -4.96 -11.46
C PHE A 264 -5.57 -4.43 -12.46
N ILE A 265 -5.22 -5.18 -13.51
CA ILE A 265 -4.26 -4.74 -14.53
C ILE A 265 -4.77 -3.48 -15.25
N ALA A 266 -6.06 -3.44 -15.61
CA ALA A 266 -6.66 -2.29 -16.27
C ALA A 266 -6.60 -1.04 -15.36
N LEU A 267 -7.02 -1.17 -14.10
CA LEU A 267 -6.95 -0.08 -13.12
C LEU A 267 -5.51 0.37 -12.84
N ASN A 268 -4.57 -0.57 -12.74
CA ASN A 268 -3.16 -0.26 -12.50
C ASN A 268 -2.57 0.57 -13.65
N HIS A 269 -2.79 0.14 -14.89
CA HIS A 269 -2.33 0.87 -16.07
C HIS A 269 -2.92 2.28 -16.13
N GLN A 270 -4.20 2.44 -15.78
CA GLN A 270 -4.89 3.72 -15.77
C GLN A 270 -4.40 4.66 -14.67
N HIS A 271 -4.16 4.15 -13.45
CA HIS A 271 -3.86 4.97 -12.28
C HIS A 271 -2.39 5.03 -11.88
N ARG A 272 -1.47 4.34 -12.57
CA ARG A 272 -0.04 4.28 -12.24
C ARG A 272 0.58 5.62 -11.83
N ASN A 273 0.27 6.70 -12.55
CA ASN A 273 0.81 8.03 -12.28
C ASN A 273 0.12 8.72 -11.10
N THR A 274 -1.18 8.48 -10.93
CA THR A 274 -1.97 9.01 -9.81
C THR A 274 -1.52 8.40 -8.50
N VAL A 275 -1.20 7.10 -8.49
CA VAL A 275 -0.67 6.37 -7.33
C VAL A 275 0.63 6.97 -6.82
N LEU A 276 1.58 7.28 -7.71
CA LEU A 276 2.87 7.85 -7.30
C LEU A 276 2.69 9.17 -6.52
N LYS A 277 1.82 10.06 -7.02
CA LYS A 277 1.52 11.33 -6.32
C LYS A 277 0.71 11.11 -5.05
N PHE A 278 -0.18 10.11 -5.05
CA PHE A 278 -0.93 9.74 -3.87
C PHE A 278 -0.01 9.19 -2.77
N GLU A 279 0.98 8.37 -3.11
CA GLU A 279 1.99 7.88 -2.16
C GLU A 279 2.80 9.02 -1.53
N GLU A 280 3.12 10.07 -2.29
CA GLU A 280 3.75 11.28 -1.75
C GLU A 280 2.84 11.97 -0.71
N LEU A 281 1.55 12.13 -1.02
CA LEU A 281 0.58 12.66 -0.06
C LEU A 281 0.51 11.79 1.20
N ILE A 282 0.47 10.46 1.07
CA ILE A 282 0.41 9.57 2.22
C ILE A 282 1.67 9.68 3.08
N LYS A 283 2.86 9.77 2.47
CA LYS A 283 4.12 10.00 3.21
C LYS A 283 4.04 11.30 4.04
N VAL A 284 3.49 12.37 3.46
CA VAL A 284 3.29 13.66 4.15
C VAL A 284 2.27 13.53 5.27
N LEU A 285 1.14 12.86 5.05
CA LEU A 285 0.10 12.65 6.06
C LEU A 285 0.59 11.79 7.24
N ARG A 286 1.46 10.80 7.00
CA ARG A 286 2.11 10.02 8.07
C ARG A 286 3.03 10.89 8.94
N GLN A 287 3.81 11.78 8.32
CA GLN A 287 4.63 12.73 9.09
C GLN A 287 3.74 13.71 9.86
N TRP A 288 2.68 14.22 9.24
CA TRP A 288 1.70 15.08 9.91
C TRP A 288 1.11 14.40 11.15
N LEU A 289 0.68 13.13 11.04
CA LEU A 289 0.12 12.37 12.15
C LEU A 289 1.14 12.18 13.29
N ARG A 290 2.41 11.95 12.97
CA ARG A 290 3.47 11.85 13.98
C ARG A 290 3.57 13.13 14.82
N TYR A 291 3.60 14.30 14.19
CA TYR A 291 3.67 15.57 14.92
C TYR A 291 2.37 15.89 15.66
N TYR A 292 1.22 15.51 15.08
CA TYR A 292 -0.06 15.58 15.76
C TYR A 292 -0.03 14.80 17.08
N SER A 293 0.42 13.53 17.05
CA SER A 293 0.53 12.70 18.26
C SER A 293 1.48 13.28 19.29
N LEU A 294 2.59 13.90 18.89
CA LEU A 294 3.51 14.57 19.81
C LEU A 294 2.86 15.76 20.52
N ILE A 295 2.14 16.62 19.77
CA ILE A 295 1.39 17.74 20.35
C ILE A 295 0.31 17.22 21.30
N PHE A 296 -0.44 16.20 20.86
CA PHE A 296 -1.50 15.60 21.66
C PHE A 296 -0.96 14.98 22.96
N ASN A 297 0.16 14.27 22.92
CA ASN A 297 0.81 13.70 24.11
C ASN A 297 1.23 14.78 25.11
N ILE A 298 1.74 15.92 24.65
CA ILE A 298 2.04 17.07 25.51
C ILE A 298 0.73 17.57 26.14
N GLN A 299 -0.34 17.72 25.35
CA GLN A 299 -1.64 18.17 25.87
C GLN A 299 -2.22 17.21 26.93
N GLN A 300 -2.11 15.90 26.72
CA GLN A 300 -2.56 14.87 27.68
C GLN A 300 -1.72 14.85 28.96
N SER A 301 -0.43 15.18 28.86
CA SER A 301 0.46 15.26 30.03
C SER A 301 0.14 16.44 30.95
N TYR A 302 -0.59 17.43 30.45
CA TYR A 302 -0.98 18.65 31.19
C TYR A 302 -2.49 18.90 31.08
N PRO A 303 -3.34 18.05 31.70
CA PRO A 303 -4.79 18.15 31.58
C PRO A 303 -5.35 19.40 32.28
N GLU A 304 -6.51 19.86 31.80
CA GLU A 304 -7.18 21.05 32.34
C GLU A 304 -7.58 20.89 33.82
N THR A 305 -7.75 19.66 34.32
CA THR A 305 -8.04 19.38 35.74
C THR A 305 -6.95 19.92 36.66
N ASP A 306 -5.69 19.78 36.25
CA ASP A 306 -4.53 20.01 37.10
C ASP A 306 -3.72 21.25 36.66
N TYR A 307 -3.84 21.67 35.39
CA TYR A 307 -3.05 22.75 34.79
C TYR A 307 -3.89 23.87 34.17
N LYS A 308 -3.41 25.10 34.28
CA LYS A 308 -3.93 26.26 33.54
C LYS A 308 -3.60 26.07 32.07
N GLN A 309 -4.63 25.98 31.23
CA GLN A 309 -4.46 25.72 29.80
C GLN A 309 -3.97 26.98 29.07
N PRO A 310 -2.84 26.91 28.36
CA PRO A 310 -2.42 27.97 27.44
C PRO A 310 -3.44 28.13 26.30
N PRO A 311 -3.60 29.34 25.74
CA PRO A 311 -4.49 29.55 24.60
C PRO A 311 -4.13 28.64 23.40
N GLU A 312 -2.85 28.32 23.24
CA GLU A 312 -2.38 27.46 22.15
C GLU A 312 -2.93 26.03 22.26
N PHE A 313 -3.30 25.55 23.45
CA PHE A 313 -3.88 24.20 23.60
C PHE A 313 -5.28 24.10 23.00
N THR A 314 -5.93 25.24 22.72
CA THR A 314 -7.27 25.32 22.10
C THR A 314 -7.24 25.68 20.61
N GLU A 315 -6.05 25.88 20.03
CA GLU A 315 -5.92 26.26 18.63
C GLU A 315 -6.38 25.13 17.69
N PRO A 316 -7.05 25.47 16.57
CA PRO A 316 -7.37 24.50 15.54
C PRO A 316 -6.10 23.86 14.98
N ILE A 317 -6.12 22.55 14.82
CA ILE A 317 -4.98 21.80 14.31
C ILE A 317 -4.96 21.92 12.77
N PRO A 318 -3.91 22.52 12.17
CA PRO A 318 -3.85 22.68 10.72
C PRO A 318 -3.70 21.32 10.03
N GLY A 319 -4.33 21.14 8.86
CA GLY A 319 -4.24 19.90 8.08
C GLY A 319 -5.16 18.75 8.53
N GLU A 320 -5.83 18.87 9.69
CA GLU A 320 -6.72 17.83 10.21
C GLU A 320 -7.85 17.46 9.24
N LYS A 321 -8.41 18.45 8.54
CA LYS A 321 -9.45 18.23 7.53
C LYS A 321 -8.96 17.34 6.40
N VAL A 322 -7.74 17.55 5.91
CA VAL A 322 -7.14 16.75 4.83
C VAL A 322 -6.89 15.33 5.32
N TYR A 323 -6.31 15.17 6.51
CA TYR A 323 -6.09 13.85 7.11
C TYR A 323 -7.40 13.06 7.27
N ARG A 324 -8.43 13.67 7.89
CA ARG A 324 -9.75 13.03 8.08
C ARG A 324 -10.43 12.69 6.76
N LYS A 325 -10.25 13.52 5.72
CA LYS A 325 -10.78 13.26 4.38
C LYS A 325 -10.32 11.90 3.84
N TYR A 326 -9.01 11.63 3.90
CA TYR A 326 -8.44 10.38 3.39
C TYR A 326 -8.65 9.20 4.33
N LEU A 327 -8.58 9.41 5.64
CA LEU A 327 -8.94 8.40 6.63
C LEU A 327 -10.37 7.87 6.39
N ASN A 328 -11.35 8.75 6.20
CA ASN A 328 -12.72 8.30 5.96
C ASN A 328 -12.89 7.56 4.62
N ALA A 329 -12.15 7.95 3.58
CA ALA A 329 -12.24 7.29 2.27
C ALA A 329 -11.59 5.89 2.26
N LEU A 330 -10.58 5.67 3.10
CA LEU A 330 -9.72 4.48 3.09
C LEU A 330 -9.98 3.53 4.29
N THR A 331 -11.03 3.77 5.07
CA THR A 331 -11.41 2.91 6.19
C THR A 331 -12.81 2.36 6.00
N ASP A 332 -12.96 1.04 6.07
CA ASP A 332 -14.26 0.41 6.31
C ASP A 332 -14.46 0.27 7.82
N LYS A 333 -15.33 1.12 8.38
CA LYS A 333 -15.64 1.14 9.81
C LYS A 333 -16.42 -0.10 10.26
N ASN A 334 -17.16 -0.75 9.38
CA ASN A 334 -17.95 -1.93 9.71
C ASN A 334 -17.07 -3.17 9.84
N GLN A 335 -16.01 -3.23 9.03
CA GLN A 335 -15.08 -4.36 9.00
C GLN A 335 -13.77 -4.09 9.76
N GLN A 336 -13.60 -2.87 10.30
CA GLN A 336 -12.35 -2.41 10.92
C GLN A 336 -11.12 -2.56 10.00
N ILE A 337 -11.31 -2.44 8.69
CA ILE A 337 -10.23 -2.56 7.69
C ILE A 337 -9.74 -1.16 7.32
N TYR A 338 -8.42 -0.99 7.39
CA TYR A 338 -7.72 0.18 6.86
C TYR A 338 -7.06 -0.23 5.55
N TYR A 339 -7.64 0.19 4.42
CA TYR A 339 -7.14 -0.15 3.09
C TYR A 339 -5.85 0.59 2.71
N TYR A 340 -5.37 1.48 3.57
CA TYR A 340 -4.09 2.13 3.39
C TYR A 340 -3.56 2.57 4.75
N ASP A 341 -2.29 2.28 5.01
CA ASP A 341 -1.64 2.71 6.24
C ASP A 341 -1.38 4.22 6.21
N LEU A 342 -2.13 4.97 7.02
CA LEU A 342 -1.94 6.41 7.25
C LEU A 342 -1.11 6.69 8.52
N GLY A 343 -0.57 5.66 9.17
CA GLY A 343 0.13 5.72 10.46
C GLY A 343 -0.78 5.50 11.68
N GLN A 344 -2.04 5.08 11.47
CA GLN A 344 -3.09 5.06 12.51
C GLN A 344 -2.90 3.99 13.60
N ASN A 345 -1.91 3.11 13.44
CA ASN A 345 -1.49 2.16 14.46
C ASN A 345 -0.57 2.80 15.52
N ALA A 346 -0.22 4.08 15.38
CA ALA A 346 0.34 4.87 16.46
C ALA A 346 -0.77 5.24 17.45
N PRO A 347 -0.54 5.16 18.77
CA PRO A 347 -1.57 5.47 19.75
C PRO A 347 -2.11 6.88 19.53
N LEU A 348 -3.44 6.97 19.40
CA LEU A 348 -4.21 8.21 19.44
C LEU A 348 -4.20 8.80 20.84
#